data_AF-A0A4Z1P8N4-F1
#
_entry.id   AF-A0A4Z1P8N4-F1
#
_cell.length_a   1.000
_cell.length_b   1.000
_cell.length_c   1.000
_cell.angle_alpha   90.00
_cell.angle_beta   90.00
_cell.angle_gamma   90.00
#
_symmetry.space_group_name_H-M   'P 1'
#
loop_
_entity.id
_entity.type
_entity.pdbx_description
1 polymer ?
#
loop_
_entity_poly.entity_id
_entity_poly.type
_entity_poly.pdbx_seq_one_letter_code
_entity_poly.pdbx_strand_id
1 'polypeptide(L)'
;MRKLCCRGFLLGEFLHDNDFKDAIIDALIDIIKTSSNTYYTSGFNYVYKNTPEDSPLRRLFVDQLVYTRPKNMPARVQALRKTDVTPEALFDIILAMAATKEADSASSSDAPFSKNTCHYHVHGSENPCYKVKYKITGVLRPSLSTTSEDSTTKLDATETTA
;
A
#
# COMPACT_ATOMS: atom_id res chain seq x y z
N MET A 1 -3.01 5.72 9.87
CA MET A 1 -3.71 5.46 8.59
C MET A 1 -3.37 4.07 8.01
N ARG A 2 -2.10 3.69 7.87
CA ARG A 2 -1.67 2.41 7.26
C ARG A 2 -2.34 1.14 7.84
N LYS A 3 -2.29 0.90 9.16
CA LYS A 3 -2.99 -0.22 9.82
C LYS A 3 -4.52 -0.22 9.65
N LEU A 4 -5.10 0.93 9.29
CA LEU A 4 -6.55 1.06 9.09
C LEU A 4 -6.99 0.34 7.82
N CYS A 5 -6.18 0.35 6.75
CA CYS A 5 -6.50 -0.33 5.50
C CYS A 5 -6.55 -1.86 5.68
N CYS A 6 -5.58 -2.47 6.38
CA CYS A 6 -5.64 -3.91 6.66
C CYS A 6 -6.89 -4.28 7.48
N ARG A 7 -7.24 -3.46 8.49
CA ARG A 7 -8.46 -3.66 9.28
C ARG A 7 -9.72 -3.47 8.45
N GLY A 8 -9.73 -2.48 7.55
CA GLY A 8 -10.82 -2.24 6.61
C GLY A 8 -11.01 -3.43 5.68
N PHE A 9 -9.93 -3.99 5.12
CA PHE A 9 -10.03 -5.18 4.28
C PHE A 9 -10.67 -6.35 5.04
N LEU A 10 -10.24 -6.61 6.28
CA LEU A 10 -10.82 -7.67 7.12
C LEU A 10 -12.27 -7.40 7.52
N LEU A 11 -12.63 -6.13 7.73
CA LEU A 11 -14.03 -5.77 7.92
C LEU A 11 -14.85 -6.10 6.67
N GLY A 12 -14.31 -5.85 5.47
CA GLY A 12 -14.93 -6.26 4.21
C GLY A 12 -15.06 -7.77 4.07
N GLU A 13 -14.07 -8.55 4.53
CA GLU A 13 -14.18 -10.01 4.61
C GLU A 13 -15.32 -10.45 5.53
N PHE A 14 -15.42 -9.85 6.72
CA PHE A 14 -16.48 -10.13 7.68
C PHE A 14 -17.87 -9.76 7.15
N LEU A 15 -17.99 -8.64 6.44
CA LEU A 15 -19.24 -8.17 5.84
C LEU A 15 -19.57 -8.86 4.50
N HIS A 16 -18.66 -9.68 3.97
CA HIS A 16 -18.72 -10.21 2.61
C HIS A 16 -18.92 -9.14 1.53
N ASP A 17 -18.37 -7.94 1.76
CA ASP A 17 -18.49 -6.80 0.86
C ASP A 17 -17.24 -6.71 -0.05
N ASN A 18 -17.34 -7.31 -1.24
CA ASN A 18 -16.24 -7.33 -2.20
C ASN A 18 -15.93 -5.94 -2.77
N ASP A 19 -16.94 -5.11 -3.00
CA ASP A 19 -16.74 -3.76 -3.53
C ASP A 19 -15.93 -2.91 -2.53
N PHE A 20 -16.23 -3.06 -1.23
CA PHE A 20 -15.47 -2.41 -0.17
C PHE A 20 -14.03 -2.93 -0.08
N LYS A 21 -13.82 -4.26 -0.16
CA LYS A 21 -12.46 -4.84 -0.19
C LYS A 21 -11.64 -4.30 -1.34
N ASP A 22 -12.23 -4.21 -2.54
CA ASP A 22 -11.57 -3.71 -3.74
C ASP A 22 -11.19 -2.23 -3.60
N ALA A 23 -12.08 -1.40 -3.04
CA ALA A 23 -11.79 0.00 -2.76
C ALA A 23 -10.64 0.17 -1.75
N ILE A 24 -10.57 -0.69 -0.73
CA ILE A 24 -9.46 -0.70 0.24
C ILE A 24 -8.14 -1.11 -0.43
N ILE A 25 -8.16 -2.08 -1.35
CA ILE A 25 -6.99 -2.49 -2.14
C ILE A 25 -6.48 -1.33 -2.99
N ASP A 26 -7.36 -0.60 -3.67
CA ASP A 26 -6.95 0.57 -4.44
C ASP A 26 -6.35 1.67 -3.56
N ALA A 27 -6.96 1.95 -2.41
CA ALA A 27 -6.42 2.90 -1.45
C ALA A 27 -5.03 2.47 -0.95
N LEU A 28 -4.80 1.18 -0.70
CA LEU A 28 -3.48 0.64 -0.38
C LEU A 28 -2.48 0.86 -1.52
N ILE A 29 -2.85 0.55 -2.75
CA ILE A 29 -1.99 0.73 -3.93
C ILE A 29 -1.63 2.21 -4.11
N ASP A 30 -2.57 3.13 -3.90
CA ASP A 30 -2.31 4.57 -3.96
C ASP A 30 -1.33 5.01 -2.87
N ILE A 31 -1.47 4.49 -1.64
CA ILE A 31 -0.50 4.74 -0.55
C ILE A 31 0.88 4.20 -0.93
N ILE A 32 0.96 3.00 -1.54
CA ILE A 32 2.21 2.38 -1.98
C ILE A 32 2.89 3.25 -3.04
N LYS A 33 2.14 3.74 -4.03
CA LYS A 33 2.65 4.57 -5.12
C LYS A 33 3.08 5.96 -4.68
N THR A 34 2.39 6.55 -3.71
CA THR A 34 2.66 7.92 -3.23
C THR A 34 3.71 7.99 -2.13
N SER A 35 3.92 6.90 -1.39
CA SER A 35 4.93 6.85 -0.32
C SER A 35 6.32 6.69 -0.92
N SER A 36 7.04 7.79 -1.11
CA SER A 36 8.39 7.82 -1.70
C SER A 36 9.46 7.03 -0.94
N ASN A 37 9.21 6.64 0.31
CA ASN A 37 10.20 5.97 1.13
C ASN A 37 9.64 5.09 2.27
N THR A 38 8.37 4.67 2.19
CA THR A 38 7.78 3.87 3.28
C THR A 38 6.98 2.71 2.75
N TYR A 39 7.68 1.59 2.60
CA TYR A 39 7.10 0.28 2.37
C TYR A 39 6.11 -0.07 3.47
N TYR A 40 5.03 -0.76 3.12
CA TYR A 40 4.10 -1.28 4.09
C TYR A 40 4.68 -2.56 4.68
N THR A 41 5.52 -2.38 5.69
CA THR A 41 6.20 -3.51 6.34
C THR A 41 5.73 -3.75 7.76
N SER A 42 4.82 -2.91 8.26
CA SER A 42 4.17 -3.08 9.55
C SER A 42 2.77 -3.63 9.32
N GLY A 43 2.63 -4.95 9.35
CA GLY A 43 1.35 -5.64 9.24
C GLY A 43 1.41 -6.96 8.50
N PHE A 44 2.59 -7.49 8.16
CA PHE A 44 2.71 -8.82 7.56
C PHE A 44 2.11 -9.86 8.50
N ASN A 45 2.53 -9.86 9.78
CA ASN A 45 1.96 -10.72 10.80
C ASN A 45 0.43 -10.57 10.90
N TYR A 46 -0.06 -9.33 10.92
CA TYR A 46 -1.49 -9.08 11.00
C TYR A 46 -2.27 -9.61 9.79
N VAL A 47 -1.78 -9.38 8.57
CA VAL A 47 -2.44 -9.87 7.34
C VAL A 47 -2.38 -11.39 7.28
N TYR A 48 -1.21 -11.99 7.46
CA TYR A 48 -1.04 -13.46 7.39
C TYR A 48 -1.84 -14.19 8.48
N LYS A 49 -1.99 -13.61 9.67
CA LYS A 49 -2.80 -14.23 10.74
C LYS A 49 -4.31 -14.18 10.48
N ASN A 50 -4.80 -13.18 9.74
CA ASN A 50 -6.23 -12.90 9.66
C ASN A 50 -6.84 -13.06 8.25
N THR A 51 -6.05 -13.47 7.26
CA THR A 51 -6.53 -13.71 5.89
C THR A 51 -6.20 -15.14 5.46
N PRO A 52 -6.96 -15.75 4.55
CA PRO A 52 -6.62 -17.06 3.97
C PRO A 52 -5.38 -16.96 3.06
N GLU A 53 -4.78 -18.10 2.72
CA GLU A 53 -3.53 -18.18 1.93
C GLU A 53 -3.66 -17.58 0.54
N ASP A 54 -4.83 -17.71 -0.09
CA ASP A 54 -5.13 -17.20 -1.43
C ASP A 54 -5.53 -15.71 -1.45
N SER A 55 -5.57 -15.06 -0.28
CA SER A 55 -6.02 -13.68 -0.14
C SER A 55 -5.26 -12.71 -1.05
N PRO A 56 -5.96 -11.86 -1.81
CA PRO A 56 -5.29 -10.87 -2.65
C PRO A 56 -4.50 -9.85 -1.83
N LEU A 57 -4.84 -9.63 -0.56
CA LEU A 57 -4.09 -8.75 0.33
C LEU A 57 -2.69 -9.29 0.64
N ARG A 58 -2.54 -10.60 0.85
CA ARG A 58 -1.21 -11.23 1.02
C ARG A 58 -0.36 -11.04 -0.24
N ARG A 59 -0.96 -11.29 -1.41
CA ARG A 59 -0.30 -11.13 -2.71
C ARG A 59 0.19 -9.69 -2.95
N LEU A 60 -0.64 -8.69 -2.64
CA LEU A 60 -0.26 -7.29 -2.76
C LEU A 60 0.93 -6.93 -1.87
N PHE A 61 0.96 -7.45 -0.65
CA PHE A 61 2.06 -7.23 0.30
C PHE A 61 3.37 -7.81 -0.21
N VAL A 62 3.33 -9.03 -0.72
CA VAL A 62 4.49 -9.70 -1.32
C VAL A 62 4.99 -8.91 -2.52
N ASP A 63 4.12 -8.60 -3.48
CA ASP A 63 4.49 -7.87 -4.70
C ASP A 63 5.05 -6.48 -4.37
N GLN A 64 4.48 -5.78 -3.40
CA GLN A 64 5.05 -4.51 -2.95
C GLN A 64 6.52 -4.69 -2.56
N LEU A 65 6.88 -5.73 -1.79
CA LEU A 65 8.27 -5.92 -1.40
C LEU A 65 9.18 -6.31 -2.55
N VAL A 66 8.69 -7.09 -3.50
CA VAL A 66 9.47 -7.51 -4.67
C VAL A 66 9.81 -6.30 -5.55
N TYR A 67 8.80 -5.47 -5.86
CA TYR A 67 8.93 -4.45 -6.91
C TYR A 67 9.31 -3.05 -6.40
N THR A 68 9.16 -2.75 -5.11
CA THR A 68 9.41 -1.40 -4.59
C THR A 68 10.69 -1.27 -3.76
N ARG A 69 11.27 -2.38 -3.29
CA ARG A 69 12.42 -2.35 -2.36
C ARG A 69 13.74 -1.94 -3.01
N PRO A 70 14.72 -1.49 -2.19
CA PRO A 70 16.08 -1.26 -2.66
C PRO A 70 16.62 -2.48 -3.40
N LYS A 71 17.30 -2.22 -4.51
CA LYS A 71 17.85 -3.24 -5.42
C LYS A 71 19.03 -4.00 -4.82
N ASN A 72 19.68 -3.47 -3.79
CA ASN A 72 20.77 -4.17 -3.12
C ASN A 72 20.27 -5.12 -2.01
N MET A 73 20.68 -6.38 -2.11
CA MET A 73 20.28 -7.43 -1.17
C MET A 73 20.61 -7.12 0.31
N PRO A 74 21.76 -6.51 0.68
CA PRO A 74 22.04 -6.20 2.08
C PRO A 74 21.02 -5.23 2.72
N ALA A 75 20.63 -4.16 2.03
CA ALA A 75 19.63 -3.24 2.56
C ALA A 75 18.23 -3.88 2.58
N ARG A 76 17.92 -4.72 1.59
CA ARG A 76 16.68 -5.50 1.53
C ARG A 76 16.57 -6.45 2.73
N VAL A 77 17.62 -7.18 3.07
CA VAL A 77 17.64 -8.08 4.24
C VAL A 77 17.54 -7.29 5.55
N GLN A 78 18.30 -6.19 5.70
CA GLN A 78 18.19 -5.35 6.90
C GLN A 78 16.78 -4.77 7.08
N ALA A 79 16.15 -4.36 5.98
CA ALA A 79 14.76 -3.92 6.01
C ALA A 79 13.82 -5.06 6.39
N LEU A 80 13.98 -6.30 5.90
CA LEU A 80 13.14 -7.44 6.33
C LEU A 80 13.31 -7.74 7.84
N ARG A 81 14.53 -7.67 8.36
CA ARG A 81 14.80 -7.93 9.79
C ARG A 81 14.11 -6.95 10.74
N LYS A 82 13.79 -5.75 10.28
CA LYS A 82 13.11 -4.70 11.08
C LYS A 82 11.58 -4.79 10.99
N THR A 83 11.05 -5.84 10.37
CA THR A 83 9.64 -5.91 9.98
C THR A 83 8.98 -7.14 10.56
N ASP A 84 7.65 -7.09 10.72
CA ASP A 84 6.87 -8.16 11.37
C ASP A 84 6.55 -9.32 10.41
N VAL A 85 7.52 -9.71 9.58
CA VAL A 85 7.37 -10.77 8.58
C VAL A 85 7.31 -12.13 9.29
N THR A 86 6.26 -12.91 9.02
CA THR A 86 6.15 -14.29 9.52
C THR A 86 7.00 -15.24 8.67
N PRO A 87 7.34 -16.44 9.15
CA PRO A 87 8.04 -17.44 8.35
C PRO A 87 7.34 -17.73 7.01
N GLU A 88 6.02 -17.85 7.02
CA GLU A 88 5.20 -18.09 5.83
C GLU A 88 5.30 -16.93 4.84
N ALA A 89 5.19 -15.69 5.34
CA ALA A 89 5.38 -14.51 4.51
C ALA A 89 6.79 -14.45 3.90
N LEU A 90 7.82 -14.85 4.64
CA LEU A 90 9.18 -14.90 4.11
C LEU A 90 9.31 -15.90 2.95
N PHE A 91 8.68 -17.08 3.05
CA PHE A 91 8.65 -18.05 1.96
C PHE A 91 7.97 -17.49 0.71
N ASP A 92 6.80 -16.87 0.86
CA ASP A 92 6.08 -16.26 -0.28
C ASP A 92 6.91 -15.15 -0.95
N ILE A 93 7.60 -14.34 -0.15
CA ILE A 93 8.52 -13.30 -0.66
C ILE A 93 9.66 -13.95 -1.45
N ILE A 94 10.31 -14.98 -0.92
CA ILE A 94 11.42 -15.67 -1.60
C ILE A 94 10.94 -16.30 -2.91
N LEU A 95 9.78 -16.95 -2.91
CA LEU A 95 9.20 -17.55 -4.11
C LEU A 95 8.88 -16.50 -5.16
N ALA A 96 8.26 -15.38 -4.76
CA ALA A 96 7.94 -14.30 -5.68
C ALA A 96 9.20 -13.61 -6.24
N MET A 97 10.24 -13.44 -5.42
CA MET A 97 11.54 -12.95 -5.87
C MET A 97 12.17 -13.90 -6.89
N ALA A 98 12.18 -15.21 -6.63
CA ALA A 98 12.73 -16.22 -7.54
C ALA A 98 11.96 -16.30 -8.88
N ALA A 99 10.64 -16.09 -8.84
CA ALA A 99 9.79 -16.08 -10.03
C ALA A 99 9.95 -14.78 -10.87
N THR A 100 10.44 -13.70 -10.26
CA THR A 100 10.65 -12.43 -10.95
C THR A 100 11.97 -12.46 -11.70
N LYS A 101 11.90 -12.68 -13.03
CA LYS A 101 13.07 -12.56 -13.91
C LYS A 101 13.68 -11.17 -13.71
N GLU A 102 14.96 -11.12 -13.37
CA GLU A 102 15.66 -9.88 -13.04
C GLU A 102 15.11 -9.15 -11.79
N ALA A 103 14.84 -9.87 -10.69
CA ALA A 103 14.40 -9.27 -9.42
C ALA A 103 15.29 -8.13 -8.89
N ASP A 104 16.55 -8.07 -9.32
CA ASP A 104 17.49 -6.99 -9.01
C ASP A 104 17.29 -5.74 -9.91
N SER A 105 16.71 -5.91 -11.10
CA SER A 105 16.38 -4.81 -12.01
C SER A 105 14.93 -4.34 -11.88
N ALA A 106 14.04 -5.20 -11.38
CA ALA A 106 12.62 -4.96 -11.21
C ALA A 106 12.34 -3.64 -10.49
N SER A 107 11.33 -2.92 -10.98
CA SER A 107 10.97 -1.60 -10.51
C SER A 107 9.48 -1.50 -10.21
N SER A 108 9.09 -0.41 -9.54
CA SER A 108 7.68 -0.18 -9.20
C SER A 108 6.78 -0.12 -10.44
N SER A 109 7.27 0.30 -11.61
CA SER A 109 6.49 0.30 -12.86
C SER A 109 6.26 -1.10 -13.43
N ASP A 110 7.10 -2.07 -13.08
CA ASP A 110 6.96 -3.45 -13.54
C ASP A 110 5.91 -4.22 -12.74
N ALA A 111 5.60 -3.73 -11.54
CA ALA A 111 4.70 -4.36 -10.59
C ALA A 111 3.29 -4.58 -11.17
N PRO A 112 2.60 -5.68 -10.83
CA PRO A 112 1.24 -5.91 -11.32
C PRO A 112 0.27 -4.79 -10.94
N PHE A 113 0.39 -4.23 -9.72
CA PHE A 113 -0.44 -3.10 -9.25
C PHE A 113 -0.21 -1.79 -10.01
N SER A 114 0.89 -1.66 -10.75
CA SER A 114 1.14 -0.50 -11.61
C SER A 114 0.49 -0.63 -12.98
N LYS A 115 0.27 -1.86 -13.44
CA LYS A 115 -0.37 -2.16 -14.74
C LYS A 115 -1.87 -2.27 -14.62
N ASN A 116 -2.35 -2.99 -13.61
CA ASN A 116 -3.77 -3.22 -13.39
C ASN A 116 -4.05 -3.59 -11.93
N THR A 117 -4.82 -2.76 -11.22
CA THR A 117 -5.12 -3.03 -9.80
C THR A 117 -6.11 -4.19 -9.61
N CYS A 118 -6.88 -4.53 -10.65
CA CYS A 118 -7.81 -5.66 -10.64
C CYS A 118 -7.15 -7.02 -10.37
N HIS A 119 -5.83 -7.14 -10.52
CA HIS A 119 -5.09 -8.34 -10.11
C HIS A 119 -5.23 -8.69 -8.63
N TYR A 120 -5.62 -7.71 -7.81
CA TYR A 120 -5.80 -7.84 -6.36
C TYR A 120 -7.25 -7.60 -5.93
N HIS A 121 -8.17 -7.45 -6.87
CA HIS A 121 -9.60 -7.32 -6.59
C HIS A 121 -10.26 -8.70 -6.47
N VAL A 122 -11.35 -8.78 -5.71
CA VAL A 122 -12.14 -10.00 -5.54
C VAL A 122 -13.25 -10.01 -6.58
N HIS A 123 -12.88 -10.38 -7.81
CA HIS A 123 -13.84 -10.55 -8.89
C HIS A 123 -14.47 -11.94 -8.85
N GLY A 124 -15.75 -12.03 -9.19
CA GLY A 124 -16.45 -13.29 -9.47
C GLY A 124 -16.95 -13.31 -10.91
N SER A 125 -17.32 -14.49 -11.43
CA SER A 125 -17.97 -14.62 -12.74
C SER A 125 -19.22 -13.74 -12.87
N GLU A 126 -19.90 -13.48 -11.75
CA GLU A 126 -21.12 -12.68 -11.67
C GLU A 126 -20.88 -11.26 -11.12
N ASN A 127 -19.67 -10.96 -10.64
CA ASN A 127 -19.34 -9.72 -9.96
C ASN A 127 -18.26 -8.97 -10.74
N PRO A 128 -18.64 -8.07 -11.67
CA PRO A 128 -17.68 -7.19 -12.33
C PRO A 128 -17.02 -6.25 -11.30
N CYS A 129 -15.79 -5.81 -11.57
CA CYS A 129 -15.08 -4.84 -10.74
C CYS A 129 -15.98 -3.69 -10.29
N TYR A 130 -15.87 -3.28 -9.02
CA TYR A 130 -16.68 -2.18 -8.47
C TYR A 130 -16.52 -0.88 -9.29
N LYS A 131 -15.34 -0.64 -9.87
CA LYS A 131 -15.11 0.52 -10.76
C LYS A 131 -15.99 0.48 -12.00
N VAL A 132 -16.24 -0.71 -12.55
CA VAL A 132 -17.16 -0.91 -13.67
C VAL A 132 -18.61 -0.74 -13.20
N LYS A 133 -18.97 -1.41 -12.10
CA LYS A 133 -20.31 -1.36 -11.49
C LYS A 133 -20.77 0.07 -11.19
N TYR A 134 -19.90 0.87 -10.58
CA TYR A 134 -20.20 2.25 -10.18
C TYR A 134 -19.69 3.31 -11.18
N LYS A 135 -19.24 2.90 -12.38
CA LYS A 135 -18.74 3.81 -13.43
C LYS A 135 -17.68 4.80 -12.92
N ILE A 136 -16.76 4.33 -12.09
CA ILE A 136 -15.68 5.17 -11.54
C ILE A 136 -14.63 5.36 -12.63
N THR A 137 -14.75 6.44 -13.40
CA THR A 137 -13.77 6.86 -14.40
C THR A 137 -12.84 7.91 -13.80
N GLY A 138 -11.60 7.52 -13.49
CA GLY A 138 -10.57 8.45 -12.99
C GLY A 138 -10.82 8.87 -11.53
N VAL A 139 -9.90 8.50 -10.64
CA VAL A 139 -9.97 8.86 -9.22
C VAL A 139 -10.11 10.37 -9.09
N LEU A 140 -11.20 10.83 -8.46
CA LEU A 140 -11.32 12.15 -7.85
C LEU A 140 -10.12 12.31 -6.93
N ARG A 141 -9.11 13.05 -7.38
CA ARG A 141 -7.98 13.48 -6.57
C ARG A 141 -8.47 14.70 -5.82
N PRO A 142 -8.78 14.65 -4.51
CA PRO A 142 -8.83 15.88 -3.76
C PRO A 142 -7.38 16.35 -3.71
N SER A 143 -7.04 17.37 -4.50
CA SER A 143 -5.86 18.15 -4.17
C SER A 143 -6.07 18.62 -2.74
N LEU A 144 -5.29 18.09 -1.79
CA LEU A 144 -5.11 18.78 -0.53
C LEU A 144 -4.49 20.13 -0.90
N SER A 145 -5.34 21.14 -1.07
CA SER A 145 -4.93 22.52 -1.10
C SER A 145 -4.31 22.78 0.26
N THR A 146 -2.99 22.88 0.31
CA THR A 146 -2.29 23.51 1.42
C THR A 146 -2.72 24.97 1.40
N THR A 147 -3.75 25.31 2.17
CA THR A 147 -3.96 26.69 2.57
C THR A 147 -2.82 27.03 3.51
N SER A 148 -1.82 27.71 2.97
CA SER A 148 -0.88 28.49 3.76
C SER A 148 -1.68 29.58 4.45
N GLU A 149 -2.02 29.37 5.71
CA GLU A 149 -2.39 30.46 6.59
C GLU A 149 -1.11 31.23 6.93
N ASP A 150 -0.87 32.25 6.12
CA ASP A 150 -0.06 33.40 6.46
C ASP A 150 -0.71 34.07 7.68
N SER A 151 0.04 34.19 8.77
CA SER A 151 -0.36 34.96 9.94
C SER A 151 0.85 35.72 10.44
N THR A 152 1.13 36.79 9.73
CA THR A 152 1.77 37.99 10.27
C THR A 152 1.17 38.38 11.62
N THR A 153 1.96 38.35 12.68
CA THR A 153 1.73 39.19 13.85
C THR A 153 2.95 40.07 14.08
N LYS A 154 2.77 41.36 13.76
CA LYS A 154 3.61 42.47 14.21
C LYS A 154 3.56 42.54 15.74
N LEU A 155 4.71 42.67 16.38
CA LEU A 155 4.84 43.27 17.70
C LEU A 155 5.99 44.27 17.63
N ASP A 156 5.63 45.54 17.40
CA ASP A 156 6.46 46.68 17.78
C ASP A 156 6.29 46.91 19.28
N ALA A 157 7.40 47.03 20.00
CA ALA A 157 7.48 47.81 21.24
C ALA A 157 8.91 48.34 21.41
N THR A 158 8.96 49.66 21.42
CA THR A 158 10.06 50.61 21.54
C THR A 158 10.83 50.57 22.86
N GLU A 159 12.10 51.03 22.79
CA GLU A 159 12.91 51.76 23.79
C GLU A 159 13.06 51.17 25.21
N THR A 160 14.28 51.03 25.76
CA THR A 160 15.04 52.19 26.27
C THR A 160 16.50 51.81 26.52
N THR A 161 17.43 52.63 26.01
CA THR A 161 18.83 52.71 26.42
C THR A 161 18.99 53.72 27.55
N ALA A 162 19.66 53.33 28.63
CA ALA A 162 20.57 54.16 29.43
C ALA A 162 21.47 53.24 30.26
#